data_AF-A0A1T4KF90-F1
#
_entry.id   AF-A0A1T4KF90-F1
#
_cell.length_a   1.000
_cell.length_b   1.000
_cell.length_c   1.000
_cell.angle_alpha   90.00
_cell.angle_beta   90.00
_cell.angle_gamma   90.00
#
_symmetry.space_group_name_H-M   'P 1'
#
loop_
_entity.id
_entity.type
_entity.pdbx_description
1 polymer ?
#
loop_
_entity_poly.entity_id
_entity_poly.type
_entity_poly.pdbx_seq_one_letter_code
_entity_poly.pdbx_strand_id
1 'polypeptide(L)'
;MMKRYLICLLLGMVSTSMWAKVKLPHLISDNMLLQQQQKVRLWGWDKPGKQVVVVPSWNKKRYTTRTNAQGEWEVEVETPRGSYQTYTLSFDDGEMVKVKNVAIGEVWVCAGQSNMEMPMRGFDRCPTENFMQEMMAADTMSAIRFVKIPSVMSTKPLKDAVCQWKMANRDGLPDVSAVGYFFAKPLQKALHVPVGLILSNKGGSRVESWLNREYLAAHTQEPLDSATFASKFRVEFYYPMLWGYGTFAPILNYTVKGVLYYQGCSNVGDPDNQYATRLAALAKQWREGFRQPNLPFYYVQITPFWYNNVQGTVGAKLREQQFNAQQLIPHSGLVCTDDLVYSYEKKQIHPAQKQAIGERLALQALHKTYGRENLWCESPSFRDMEIKGDSCFIRLNNVYTGLSSMTDFQGFEVAGADKVFHPAVAMSARKKGKETILVISEEVKAPVAVRYAFKNWGYGNVKNSAFLPLFPFRTDNWE
;
A
#
# COMPACT_ATOMS: atom_id res chain seq x y z
N MET A 1 -12.50 -7.28 90.08
CA MET A 1 -11.91 -6.16 89.28
C MET A 1 -11.04 -6.76 88.19
N MET A 2 -11.51 -6.76 86.93
CA MET A 2 -10.77 -7.28 85.78
C MET A 2 -10.00 -6.13 85.10
N LYS A 3 -8.66 -6.19 85.07
CA LYS A 3 -7.83 -5.30 84.25
C LYS A 3 -7.64 -5.93 82.86
N ARG A 4 -8.17 -5.27 81.82
CA ARG A 4 -7.91 -5.59 80.41
C ARG A 4 -6.71 -4.77 79.92
N TYR A 5 -5.70 -5.45 79.39
CA TYR A 5 -4.59 -4.83 78.65
C TYR A 5 -5.02 -4.66 77.19
N LEU A 6 -4.90 -3.43 76.67
CA LEU A 6 -5.10 -3.11 75.25
C LEU A 6 -3.71 -2.99 74.62
N ILE A 7 -3.34 -3.94 73.76
CA ILE A 7 -2.11 -3.89 72.95
C ILE A 7 -2.50 -3.29 71.60
N CYS A 8 -2.03 -2.07 71.32
CA CYS A 8 -2.13 -1.45 70.00
C CYS A 8 -1.03 -2.02 69.08
N LEU A 9 -1.41 -2.84 68.10
CA LEU A 9 -0.55 -3.20 66.97
C LEU A 9 -0.59 -2.09 65.91
N LEU A 10 0.52 -1.34 65.80
CA LEU A 10 0.80 -0.47 64.66
C LEU A 10 1.37 -1.32 63.52
N LEU A 11 0.53 -1.76 62.59
CA LEU A 11 0.99 -2.27 61.29
C LEU A 11 1.38 -1.08 60.40
N GLY A 12 2.68 -0.85 60.26
CA GLY A 12 3.21 0.05 59.24
C GLY A 12 2.98 -0.54 57.84
N MET A 13 2.09 0.07 57.07
CA MET A 13 1.98 -0.19 55.63
C MET A 13 3.24 0.35 54.93
N VAL A 14 4.23 -0.51 54.74
CA VAL A 14 5.32 -0.26 53.78
C VAL A 14 4.69 -0.36 52.39
N SER A 15 4.31 0.79 51.84
CA SER A 15 3.92 0.91 50.44
C SER A 15 5.19 0.83 49.60
N THR A 16 5.55 -0.40 49.21
CA THR A 16 6.53 -0.59 48.14
C THR A 16 5.95 0.06 46.89
N SER A 17 6.49 1.21 46.53
CA SER A 17 6.14 1.83 45.26
C SER A 17 6.64 0.86 44.18
N MET A 18 5.75 0.21 43.44
CA MET A 18 6.12 -0.44 42.19
C MET A 18 6.40 0.69 41.21
N TRP A 19 7.68 0.91 40.89
CA TRP A 19 8.06 1.82 39.81
C TRP A 19 7.81 1.05 38.52
N ALA A 20 6.85 1.50 37.74
CA ALA A 20 6.55 0.89 36.45
C ALA A 20 7.56 1.44 35.44
N LYS A 21 8.35 0.55 34.85
CA LYS A 21 9.26 0.80 33.73
C LYS A 21 8.55 1.46 32.54
N VAL A 22 9.24 2.35 31.83
CA VAL A 22 8.75 2.99 30.61
C VAL A 22 8.17 1.95 29.64
N LYS A 23 6.93 2.20 29.21
CA LYS A 23 6.17 1.32 28.35
C LYS A 23 6.34 1.75 26.89
N LEU A 24 6.86 0.84 26.08
CA LEU A 24 6.99 1.03 24.63
C LEU A 24 5.75 0.47 23.90
N PRO A 25 5.35 1.07 22.77
CA PRO A 25 4.40 0.43 21.86
C PRO A 25 5.03 -0.84 21.28
N HIS A 26 4.19 -1.82 20.91
CA HIS A 26 4.68 -3.10 20.36
C HIS A 26 5.46 -2.94 19.04
N LEU A 27 5.22 -1.84 18.30
CA LEU A 27 6.01 -1.49 17.10
C LEU A 27 7.46 -1.11 17.42
N ILE A 28 7.76 -0.66 18.64
CA ILE A 28 9.12 -0.37 19.11
C ILE A 28 9.59 -1.57 19.92
N SER A 29 10.06 -2.59 19.21
CA SER A 29 10.45 -3.89 19.75
C SER A 29 11.67 -4.45 19.04
N ASP A 30 12.21 -5.54 19.57
CA ASP A 30 13.36 -6.21 18.99
C ASP A 30 13.13 -6.52 17.50
N ASN A 31 14.22 -6.48 16.72
CA ASN A 31 14.20 -6.65 15.26
C ASN A 31 13.54 -5.52 14.46
N MET A 32 13.12 -4.41 15.08
CA MET A 32 12.58 -3.27 14.34
C MET A 32 13.57 -2.66 13.33
N LEU A 33 13.06 -1.89 12.39
CA LEU A 33 13.84 -1.17 11.39
C LEU A 33 13.44 0.29 11.35
N LEU A 34 14.39 1.20 11.56
CA LEU A 34 14.17 2.63 11.52
C LEU A 34 14.55 3.22 10.16
N GLN A 35 13.81 4.25 9.75
CA GLN A 35 14.12 5.01 8.54
C GLN A 35 15.51 5.67 8.66
N GLN A 36 16.36 5.49 7.66
CA GLN A 36 17.71 6.06 7.61
C GLN A 36 17.70 7.55 7.28
N GLN A 37 18.76 8.25 7.71
CA GLN A 37 19.03 9.66 7.38
C GLN A 37 17.83 10.58 7.64
N GLN A 38 17.14 10.37 8.75
CA GLN A 38 15.97 11.15 9.16
C GLN A 38 16.00 11.39 10.67
N LYS A 39 15.18 12.34 11.12
CA LYS A 39 14.79 12.45 12.52
C LYS A 39 13.61 11.52 12.74
N VAL A 40 13.88 10.32 13.25
CA VAL A 40 12.83 9.33 13.50
C VAL A 40 12.19 9.57 14.86
N ARG A 41 10.88 9.42 14.91
CA ARG A 41 10.13 9.52 16.16
C ARG A 41 10.14 8.20 16.92
N LEU A 42 10.48 8.27 18.20
CA LEU A 42 10.27 7.22 19.18
C LEU A 42 9.27 7.73 20.22
N TRP A 43 8.37 6.87 20.69
CA TRP A 43 7.30 7.27 21.59
C TRP A 43 6.94 6.13 22.55
N GLY A 44 6.15 6.46 23.57
CA GLY A 44 5.64 5.49 24.52
C GLY A 44 4.86 6.15 25.64
N TRP A 45 4.74 5.42 26.74
CA TRP A 45 4.00 5.85 27.92
C TRP A 45 4.81 5.65 29.19
N ASP A 46 4.58 6.54 30.17
CA ASP A 46 5.07 6.47 31.54
C ASP A 46 4.17 7.37 32.43
N LYS A 47 4.45 7.48 33.72
CA LYS A 47 3.74 8.40 34.64
C LYS A 47 3.88 9.85 34.13
N PRO A 48 2.85 10.71 34.27
CA PRO A 48 2.92 12.12 33.86
C PRO A 48 4.10 12.90 34.48
N GLY A 49 4.74 13.78 33.69
CA GLY A 49 5.89 14.60 34.09
C GLY A 49 7.24 13.86 34.22
N LYS A 50 7.24 12.54 34.07
CA LYS A 50 8.42 11.69 34.18
C LYS A 50 9.38 11.95 33.02
N GLN A 51 10.68 11.97 33.34
CA GLN A 51 11.73 12.13 32.34
C GLN A 51 12.07 10.77 31.73
N VAL A 52 12.17 10.73 30.40
CA VAL A 52 12.63 9.56 29.64
C VAL A 52 13.89 9.95 28.88
N VAL A 53 14.92 9.12 28.98
CA VAL A 53 16.19 9.27 28.27
C VAL A 53 16.32 8.13 27.27
N VAL A 54 16.53 8.47 26.01
CA VAL A 54 16.78 7.53 24.92
C VAL A 54 18.23 7.62 24.49
N VAL A 55 18.91 6.48 24.41
CA VAL A 55 20.31 6.37 23.99
C VAL A 55 20.46 5.32 22.90
N PRO A 56 20.58 5.73 21.63
CA PRO A 56 20.96 4.83 20.56
C PRO A 56 22.46 4.50 20.59
N SER A 57 22.79 3.24 20.32
CA SER A 57 24.18 2.77 20.30
C SER A 57 25.06 3.30 19.16
N TRP A 58 24.47 3.80 18.05
CA TRP A 58 25.23 4.26 16.88
C TRP A 58 25.97 5.59 17.09
N ASN A 59 25.45 6.47 17.96
CA ASN A 59 26.10 7.75 18.29
C ASN A 59 26.26 7.96 19.81
N LYS A 60 25.66 7.10 20.65
CA LYS A 60 25.68 7.19 22.12
C LYS A 60 25.17 8.54 22.68
N LYS A 61 24.51 9.36 21.86
CA LYS A 61 23.96 10.65 22.26
C LYS A 61 22.74 10.41 23.17
N ARG A 62 22.61 11.24 24.21
CA ARG A 62 21.45 11.24 25.10
C ARG A 62 20.37 12.14 24.51
N TYR A 63 19.20 11.56 24.24
CA TYR A 63 17.99 12.28 23.85
C TYR A 63 17.04 12.27 25.04
N THR A 64 16.54 13.43 25.45
CA THR A 64 15.74 13.54 26.68
C THR A 64 14.40 14.17 26.36
N THR A 65 13.33 13.59 26.90
CA THR A 65 11.97 14.10 26.81
C THR A 65 11.26 13.93 28.15
N ARG A 66 10.04 14.47 28.27
CA ARG A 66 9.16 14.28 29.43
C ARG A 66 7.78 13.86 28.97
N THR A 67 7.13 13.03 29.76
CA THR A 67 5.73 12.70 29.52
C THR A 67 4.82 13.89 29.74
N ASN A 68 3.79 14.00 28.90
CA ASN A 68 2.72 14.97 29.06
C ASN A 68 1.75 14.59 30.20
N ALA A 69 0.69 15.37 30.38
CA ALA A 69 -0.33 15.12 31.41
C ALA A 69 -1.07 13.78 31.25
N GLN A 70 -1.07 13.20 30.04
CA GLN A 70 -1.66 11.90 29.73
C GLN A 70 -0.65 10.75 29.86
N GLY A 71 0.60 11.04 30.28
CA GLY A 71 1.65 10.05 30.42
C GLY A 71 2.33 9.69 29.10
N GLU A 72 2.12 10.42 28.02
CA GLU A 72 2.68 10.12 26.70
C GLU A 72 3.96 10.91 26.48
N TRP A 73 4.95 10.27 25.86
CA TRP A 73 6.18 10.94 25.44
C TRP A 73 6.49 10.65 23.97
N GLU A 74 7.16 11.60 23.33
CA GLU A 74 7.72 11.48 21.99
C GLU A 74 9.10 12.13 22.01
N VAL A 75 10.05 11.57 21.27
CA VAL A 75 11.38 12.15 21.04
C VAL A 75 11.85 11.86 19.63
N GLU A 76 12.49 12.85 19.00
CA GLU A 76 13.13 12.68 17.71
C GLU A 76 14.60 12.26 17.88
N VAL A 77 15.00 11.20 17.17
CA VAL A 77 16.36 10.67 17.17
C VAL A 77 16.91 10.69 15.74
N GLU A 78 18.12 11.20 15.57
CA GLU A 78 18.79 11.21 14.27
C GLU A 78 19.35 9.82 13.93
N THR A 79 18.96 9.29 12.77
CA THR A 79 19.46 8.01 12.26
C THR A 79 20.60 8.23 11.25
N PRO A 80 21.66 7.40 11.29
CA PRO A 80 22.73 7.42 10.30
C PRO A 80 22.23 6.92 8.94
N ARG A 81 23.13 6.95 7.95
CA ARG A 81 22.96 6.18 6.72
C ARG A 81 22.83 4.69 7.06
N GLY A 82 21.91 4.03 6.40
CA GLY A 82 21.63 2.62 6.56
C GLY A 82 22.80 1.74 6.12
N SER A 83 22.90 0.59 6.76
CA SER A 83 23.83 -0.48 6.43
C SER A 83 23.27 -1.80 6.99
N TYR A 84 23.96 -2.92 6.77
CA TYR A 84 23.57 -4.19 7.38
C TYR A 84 23.97 -4.33 8.86
N GLN A 85 24.65 -3.32 9.43
CA GLN A 85 24.93 -3.26 10.86
C GLN A 85 23.63 -3.09 11.64
N THR A 86 23.55 -3.76 12.78
CA THR A 86 22.42 -3.66 13.71
C THR A 86 22.86 -2.99 15.01
N TYR A 87 21.87 -2.40 15.69
CA TYR A 87 22.08 -1.52 16.83
C TYR A 87 21.17 -1.88 18.01
N THR A 88 21.41 -1.28 19.15
CA THR A 88 20.52 -1.28 20.31
C THR A 88 20.03 0.15 20.61
N LEU A 89 18.77 0.28 21.02
CA LEU A 89 18.18 1.47 21.65
C LEU A 89 18.02 1.19 23.15
N SER A 90 18.44 2.12 24.00
CA SER A 90 18.16 2.07 25.44
C SER A 90 17.18 3.17 25.81
N PHE A 91 16.17 2.85 26.62
CA PHE A 91 15.18 3.78 27.16
C PHE A 91 15.29 3.72 28.68
N ASP A 92 15.40 4.86 29.34
CA ASP A 92 15.69 4.95 30.78
C ASP A 92 14.85 6.07 31.41
N ASP A 93 14.02 5.68 32.38
CA ASP A 93 13.20 6.55 33.25
C ASP A 93 13.61 6.41 34.74
N GLY A 94 14.74 5.75 35.01
CA GLY A 94 15.11 5.16 36.30
C GLY A 94 15.25 3.64 36.21
N GLU A 95 14.54 2.99 35.28
CA GLU A 95 14.71 1.57 34.94
C GLU A 95 14.97 1.38 33.43
N MET A 96 16.02 0.64 33.10
CA MET A 96 16.46 0.52 31.71
C MET A 96 15.66 -0.53 30.92
N VAL A 97 15.12 -0.13 29.77
CA VAL A 97 14.62 -1.01 28.69
C VAL A 97 15.62 -0.99 27.55
N LYS A 98 15.86 -2.14 26.92
CA LYS A 98 16.66 -2.22 25.70
C LYS A 98 15.85 -2.86 24.60
N VAL A 99 15.89 -2.24 23.42
CA VAL A 99 15.41 -2.81 22.16
C VAL A 99 16.63 -3.19 21.33
N LYS A 100 16.74 -4.46 20.97
CA LYS A 100 17.91 -5.08 20.36
C LYS A 100 17.68 -5.33 18.87
N ASN A 101 18.79 -5.57 18.17
CA ASN A 101 18.79 -5.88 16.75
C ASN A 101 18.03 -4.83 15.92
N VAL A 102 18.22 -3.54 16.20
CA VAL A 102 17.59 -2.44 15.45
C VAL A 102 18.35 -2.22 14.14
N ALA A 103 17.68 -2.40 13.01
CA ALA A 103 18.23 -2.08 11.69
C ALA A 103 17.94 -0.63 11.30
N ILE A 104 18.74 -0.08 10.39
CA ILE A 104 18.57 1.27 9.84
C ILE A 104 18.61 1.17 8.33
N GLY A 105 17.55 1.61 7.67
CA GLY A 105 17.34 1.41 6.23
C GLY A 105 16.09 2.12 5.73
N GLU A 106 15.33 1.50 4.85
CA GLU A 106 14.11 2.09 4.28
C GLU A 106 12.86 1.45 4.87
N VAL A 107 11.89 2.24 5.33
CA VAL A 107 10.64 1.72 5.92
C VAL A 107 9.46 2.06 5.02
N TRP A 108 8.70 1.07 4.57
CA TRP A 108 7.53 1.25 3.71
C TRP A 108 6.29 0.65 4.35
N VAL A 109 5.15 1.30 4.14
CA VAL A 109 3.84 0.79 4.59
C VAL A 109 3.20 0.01 3.44
N CYS A 110 2.75 -1.21 3.71
CA CYS A 110 1.97 -2.04 2.78
C CYS A 110 0.50 -2.03 3.20
N ALA A 111 -0.30 -1.15 2.59
CA ALA A 111 -1.69 -0.92 2.94
C ALA A 111 -2.70 -1.30 1.84
N GLY A 112 -3.95 -1.44 2.23
CA GLY A 112 -5.05 -1.82 1.33
C GLY A 112 -5.72 -3.12 1.75
N GLN A 113 -6.12 -3.93 0.78
CA GLN A 113 -6.94 -5.12 1.02
C GLN A 113 -6.19 -6.44 0.74
N SER A 114 -6.94 -7.50 0.46
CA SER A 114 -6.49 -8.88 0.35
C SER A 114 -5.35 -9.10 -0.64
N ASN A 115 -5.29 -8.37 -1.76
CA ASN A 115 -4.16 -8.50 -2.69
C ASN A 115 -2.84 -7.87 -2.16
N MET A 116 -2.90 -6.85 -1.29
CA MET A 116 -1.74 -6.39 -0.52
C MET A 116 -1.43 -7.34 0.65
N GLU A 117 -2.47 -7.86 1.30
CA GLU A 117 -2.35 -8.75 2.47
C GLU A 117 -1.83 -10.14 2.10
N MET A 118 -2.06 -10.59 0.87
CA MET A 118 -1.74 -11.93 0.40
C MET A 118 -0.29 -12.29 0.75
N PRO A 119 -0.09 -13.31 1.60
CA PRO A 119 1.25 -13.66 2.05
C PRO A 119 2.00 -14.41 0.94
N MET A 120 3.31 -14.53 1.05
CA MET A 120 4.12 -15.32 0.10
C MET A 120 3.63 -16.76 -0.04
N ARG A 121 3.14 -17.40 1.04
CA ARG A 121 2.55 -18.75 0.95
C ARG A 121 1.21 -18.82 0.19
N GLY A 122 0.63 -17.67 -0.15
CA GLY A 122 -0.68 -17.58 -0.78
C GLY A 122 -1.86 -17.70 0.22
N PHE A 123 -3.06 -17.64 -0.33
CA PHE A 123 -4.30 -18.01 0.38
C PHE A 123 -4.77 -19.40 -0.08
N ASP A 124 -5.84 -19.91 0.53
CA ASP A 124 -6.49 -21.13 0.03
C ASP A 124 -6.84 -20.99 -1.45
N ARG A 125 -6.36 -21.95 -2.26
CA ARG A 125 -6.52 -22.00 -3.73
C ARG A 125 -6.01 -20.76 -4.50
N CYS A 126 -5.24 -19.90 -3.86
CA CYS A 126 -4.64 -18.71 -4.46
C CYS A 126 -3.13 -18.77 -4.21
N PRO A 127 -2.37 -19.55 -5.01
CA PRO A 127 -0.93 -19.64 -4.83
C PRO A 127 -0.24 -18.32 -5.20
N THR A 128 0.94 -18.07 -4.64
CA THR A 128 1.84 -17.01 -5.10
C THR A 128 2.92 -17.63 -5.96
N GLU A 129 3.09 -17.13 -7.19
CA GLU A 129 4.17 -17.61 -8.04
C GLU A 129 5.55 -17.34 -7.42
N ASN A 130 6.50 -18.21 -7.74
CA ASN A 130 7.88 -18.15 -7.28
C ASN A 130 8.09 -18.29 -5.76
N PHE A 131 7.05 -18.58 -4.97
CA PHE A 131 7.18 -18.76 -3.52
C PHE A 131 8.23 -19.81 -3.14
N MET A 132 8.22 -20.98 -3.80
CA MET A 132 9.16 -22.06 -3.48
C MET A 132 10.60 -21.70 -3.86
N GLN A 133 10.80 -20.96 -4.94
CA GLN A 133 12.10 -20.43 -5.36
C GLN A 133 12.65 -19.47 -4.31
N GLU A 134 11.81 -18.60 -3.77
CA GLU A 134 12.20 -17.68 -2.69
C GLU A 134 12.48 -18.43 -1.38
N MET A 135 11.70 -19.46 -1.05
CA MET A 135 11.96 -20.33 0.10
C MET A 135 13.33 -21.02 0.02
N MET A 136 13.76 -21.46 -1.17
CA MET A 136 15.09 -22.07 -1.36
C MET A 136 16.23 -21.06 -1.14
N ALA A 137 15.99 -19.77 -1.36
CA ALA A 137 16.98 -18.71 -1.18
C ALA A 137 16.93 -18.04 0.21
N ALA A 138 15.90 -18.33 1.02
CA ALA A 138 15.55 -17.59 2.22
C ALA A 138 16.60 -17.65 3.34
N ASP A 139 17.46 -18.68 3.36
CA ASP A 139 18.53 -18.84 4.35
C ASP A 139 19.57 -17.70 4.28
N THR A 140 19.69 -17.04 3.13
CA THR A 140 20.62 -15.91 2.92
C THR A 140 19.95 -14.54 3.08
N MET A 141 18.65 -14.50 3.37
CA MET A 141 17.86 -13.27 3.40
C MET A 141 17.58 -12.79 4.83
N SER A 142 18.38 -11.84 5.29
CA SER A 142 18.21 -11.18 6.60
C SER A 142 17.92 -9.69 6.53
N ALA A 143 18.07 -9.09 5.34
CA ALA A 143 17.97 -7.65 5.14
C ALA A 143 16.53 -7.12 4.99
N ILE A 144 15.54 -8.00 4.79
CA ILE A 144 14.12 -7.63 4.71
C ILE A 144 13.45 -7.99 6.03
N ARG A 145 12.74 -7.02 6.62
CA ARG A 145 11.99 -7.19 7.86
C ARG A 145 10.57 -6.72 7.67
N PHE A 146 9.65 -7.26 8.44
CA PHE A 146 8.26 -6.85 8.38
C PHE A 146 7.58 -6.95 9.73
N VAL A 147 6.51 -6.18 9.89
CA VAL A 147 5.59 -6.27 11.04
C VAL A 147 4.17 -6.28 10.49
N LYS A 148 3.39 -7.29 10.84
CA LYS A 148 1.95 -7.32 10.54
C LYS A 148 1.21 -6.63 11.66
N ILE A 149 0.49 -5.57 11.31
CA ILE A 149 -0.46 -4.95 12.22
C ILE A 149 -1.74 -5.80 12.21
N PRO A 150 -2.21 -6.26 13.38
CA PRO A 150 -3.46 -7.00 13.45
C PRO A 150 -4.60 -6.19 12.87
N SER A 151 -5.45 -6.85 12.08
CA SER A 151 -6.68 -6.23 11.61
C SER A 151 -7.66 -6.12 12.76
N VAL A 152 -7.75 -4.93 13.35
CA VAL A 152 -8.66 -4.61 14.44
C VAL A 152 -9.60 -3.49 13.98
N MET A 153 -10.89 -3.66 14.26
CA MET A 153 -11.89 -2.62 14.12
C MET A 153 -11.93 -1.77 15.38
N SER A 154 -11.99 -0.45 15.25
CA SER A 154 -12.16 0.44 16.40
C SER A 154 -12.96 1.69 16.03
N THR A 155 -13.84 2.13 16.94
CA THR A 155 -14.60 3.39 16.78
C THR A 155 -13.77 4.63 17.15
N LYS A 156 -12.56 4.44 17.68
CA LYS A 156 -11.58 5.49 18.01
C LYS A 156 -10.18 5.09 17.56
N PRO A 157 -9.30 6.04 17.16
CA PRO A 157 -7.92 5.73 16.81
C PRO A 157 -7.21 4.98 17.95
N LEU A 158 -6.66 3.79 17.65
CA LEU A 158 -5.83 3.05 18.58
C LEU A 158 -4.41 3.63 18.59
N LYS A 159 -3.78 3.64 19.77
CA LYS A 159 -2.42 4.17 19.97
C LYS A 159 -1.33 3.09 19.95
N ASP A 160 -1.72 1.82 19.97
CA ASP A 160 -0.84 0.66 19.98
C ASP A 160 -1.51 -0.50 19.23
N ALA A 161 -0.72 -1.46 18.76
CA ALA A 161 -1.19 -2.67 18.10
C ALA A 161 -0.32 -3.84 18.50
N VAL A 162 -0.94 -4.93 19.01
CA VAL A 162 -0.21 -6.11 19.48
C VAL A 162 0.46 -6.82 18.29
N CYS A 163 1.72 -6.49 18.04
CA CYS A 163 2.48 -6.94 16.87
C CYS A 163 3.95 -7.21 17.23
N GLN A 164 4.68 -7.82 16.30
CA GLN A 164 6.11 -8.09 16.45
C GLN A 164 6.82 -8.02 15.10
N TRP A 165 8.03 -7.48 15.09
CA TRP A 165 8.89 -7.50 13.91
C TRP A 165 9.46 -8.90 13.67
N LYS A 166 9.36 -9.35 12.42
CA LYS A 166 9.92 -10.59 11.91
C LYS A 166 10.91 -10.29 10.78
N MET A 167 11.87 -11.19 10.58
CA MET A 167 12.73 -11.19 9.42
C MET A 167 12.06 -12.01 8.31
N ALA A 168 12.20 -11.62 7.04
CA ALA A 168 11.73 -12.42 5.90
C ALA A 168 12.76 -13.50 5.52
N ASN A 169 13.20 -14.25 6.53
CA ASN A 169 14.03 -15.45 6.40
C ASN A 169 13.13 -16.69 6.22
N ARG A 170 13.68 -17.90 6.30
CA ARG A 170 12.91 -19.15 6.15
C ARG A 170 11.64 -19.23 7.00
N ASP A 171 11.66 -18.68 8.21
CA ASP A 171 10.52 -18.73 9.13
C ASP A 171 9.49 -17.64 8.87
N GLY A 172 9.94 -16.43 8.52
CA GLY A 172 9.04 -15.28 8.31
C GLY A 172 8.59 -15.08 6.86
N LEU A 173 9.35 -15.58 5.89
CA LEU A 173 9.04 -15.45 4.46
C LEU A 173 7.62 -15.94 4.13
N PRO A 174 7.12 -17.08 4.65
CA PRO A 174 5.75 -17.52 4.34
C PRO A 174 4.66 -16.52 4.74
N ASP A 175 4.89 -15.63 5.71
CA ASP A 175 3.88 -14.74 6.30
C ASP A 175 3.94 -13.29 5.77
N VAL A 176 5.04 -12.88 5.13
CA VAL A 176 5.17 -11.50 4.60
C VAL A 176 4.26 -11.31 3.38
N SER A 177 3.71 -10.10 3.22
CA SER A 177 3.00 -9.69 2.00
C SER A 177 3.83 -10.01 0.76
N ALA A 178 3.27 -10.75 -0.19
CA ALA A 178 3.96 -11.12 -1.41
C ALA A 178 4.35 -9.89 -2.24
N VAL A 179 3.40 -8.97 -2.46
CA VAL A 179 3.66 -7.71 -3.16
C VAL A 179 4.71 -6.88 -2.42
N GLY A 180 4.61 -6.77 -1.10
CA GLY A 180 5.57 -6.03 -0.28
C GLY A 180 6.98 -6.64 -0.33
N TYR A 181 7.09 -7.97 -0.29
CA TYR A 181 8.36 -8.68 -0.37
C TYR A 181 9.03 -8.50 -1.73
N PHE A 182 8.27 -8.69 -2.81
CA PHE A 182 8.78 -8.49 -4.18
C PHE A 182 9.05 -7.03 -4.52
N PHE A 183 8.49 -6.07 -3.77
CA PHE A 183 8.94 -4.67 -3.77
C PHE A 183 10.26 -4.48 -3.02
N ALA A 184 10.37 -5.02 -1.81
CA ALA A 184 11.51 -4.82 -0.93
C ALA A 184 12.80 -5.44 -1.47
N LYS A 185 12.72 -6.60 -2.12
CA LYS A 185 13.88 -7.35 -2.64
C LYS A 185 14.71 -6.56 -3.68
N PRO A 186 14.15 -6.08 -4.80
CA PRO A 186 14.91 -5.25 -5.75
C PRO A 186 15.35 -3.91 -5.13
N LEU A 187 14.52 -3.31 -4.27
CA LEU A 187 14.85 -2.05 -3.60
C LEU A 187 16.08 -2.19 -2.69
N GLN A 188 16.11 -3.24 -1.85
CA GLN A 188 17.23 -3.58 -0.98
C GLN A 188 18.50 -3.82 -1.79
N LYS A 189 18.41 -4.56 -2.90
CA LYS A 189 19.54 -4.82 -3.79
C LYS A 189 20.09 -3.54 -4.42
N ALA A 190 19.23 -2.64 -4.86
CA ALA A 190 19.62 -1.40 -5.53
C ALA A 190 20.17 -0.33 -4.57
N LEU A 191 19.71 -0.32 -3.31
CA LEU A 191 20.11 0.67 -2.31
C LEU A 191 21.19 0.18 -1.35
N HIS A 192 21.43 -1.14 -1.30
CA HIS A 192 22.38 -1.81 -0.40
C HIS A 192 22.11 -1.52 1.09
N VAL A 193 20.83 -1.47 1.48
CA VAL A 193 20.39 -1.24 2.87
C VAL A 193 19.21 -2.15 3.22
N PRO A 194 18.99 -2.46 4.51
CA PRO A 194 17.79 -3.17 4.94
C PRO A 194 16.49 -2.46 4.52
N VAL A 195 15.43 -3.24 4.26
CA VAL A 195 14.09 -2.72 3.96
C VAL A 195 13.06 -3.29 4.94
N GLY A 196 12.32 -2.40 5.59
CA GLY A 196 11.28 -2.72 6.57
C GLY A 196 9.89 -2.52 5.97
N LEU A 197 8.97 -3.46 6.21
CA LEU A 197 7.60 -3.44 5.72
C LEU A 197 6.61 -3.42 6.87
N ILE A 198 5.83 -2.35 7.00
CA ILE A 198 4.71 -2.27 7.96
C ILE A 198 3.44 -2.71 7.23
N LEU A 199 2.95 -3.92 7.50
CA LEU A 199 1.78 -4.49 6.84
C LEU A 199 0.51 -4.03 7.57
N SER A 200 -0.09 -2.93 7.11
CA SER A 200 -1.36 -2.39 7.63
C SER A 200 -2.46 -2.57 6.57
N ASN A 201 -2.88 -3.82 6.40
CA ASN A 201 -3.81 -4.24 5.36
C ASN A 201 -4.89 -5.18 5.90
N LYS A 202 -6.06 -5.16 5.26
CA LYS A 202 -7.21 -6.01 5.61
C LYS A 202 -8.08 -6.35 4.40
N GLY A 203 -8.13 -7.63 4.07
CA GLY A 203 -9.02 -8.24 3.09
C GLY A 203 -10.46 -7.77 3.17
N GLY A 204 -11.01 -7.46 2.00
CA GLY A 204 -12.40 -7.03 1.80
C GLY A 204 -12.69 -5.57 2.16
N SER A 205 -11.78 -4.84 2.81
CA SER A 205 -12.00 -3.42 3.14
C SER A 205 -12.22 -2.54 1.90
N ARG A 206 -13.06 -1.51 2.06
CA ARG A 206 -13.31 -0.46 1.06
C ARG A 206 -12.48 0.79 1.37
N VAL A 207 -12.32 1.73 0.43
CA VAL A 207 -11.50 2.94 0.69
C VAL A 207 -12.01 3.75 1.89
N GLU A 208 -13.33 3.88 2.04
CA GLU A 208 -14.01 4.51 3.19
C GLU A 208 -13.78 3.81 4.54
N SER A 209 -13.36 2.54 4.55
CA SER A 209 -12.92 1.87 5.78
C SER A 209 -11.68 2.50 6.41
N TRP A 210 -10.92 3.27 5.64
CA TRP A 210 -9.63 3.86 6.03
C TRP A 210 -9.68 5.38 6.20
N LEU A 211 -10.76 6.02 5.72
CA LEU A 211 -11.00 7.45 5.88
C LEU A 211 -11.45 7.79 7.31
N ASN A 212 -11.09 8.97 7.78
CA ASN A 212 -11.48 9.45 9.11
C ASN A 212 -12.94 9.91 9.16
N ARG A 213 -13.45 10.05 10.39
CA ARG A 213 -14.83 10.46 10.64
C ARG A 213 -15.14 11.82 10.02
N GLU A 214 -14.20 12.75 10.12
CA GLU A 214 -14.36 14.14 9.71
C GLU A 214 -14.60 14.25 8.20
N TYR A 215 -13.79 13.55 7.40
CA TYR A 215 -13.97 13.50 5.95
C TYR A 215 -15.30 12.85 5.56
N LEU A 216 -15.61 11.69 6.15
CA LEU A 216 -16.83 10.97 5.81
C LEU A 216 -18.08 11.79 6.17
N ALA A 217 -18.11 12.42 7.34
CA ALA A 217 -19.22 13.28 7.75
C ALA A 217 -19.45 14.47 6.82
N ALA A 218 -18.36 15.05 6.30
CA ALA A 218 -18.43 16.24 5.45
C ALA A 218 -18.72 15.93 3.97
N HIS A 219 -18.33 14.76 3.48
CA HIS A 219 -18.29 14.47 2.04
C HIS A 219 -19.09 13.25 1.61
N THR A 220 -19.67 12.49 2.54
CA THR A 220 -20.31 11.22 2.21
C THR A 220 -21.63 10.99 2.97
N GLN A 221 -22.29 9.86 2.73
CA GLN A 221 -23.62 9.54 3.28
C GLN A 221 -23.61 8.22 4.08
N GLU A 222 -22.43 7.68 4.33
CA GLU A 222 -22.25 6.48 5.12
C GLU A 222 -22.62 6.75 6.58
N PRO A 223 -23.34 5.83 7.24
CA PRO A 223 -23.54 5.92 8.67
C PRO A 223 -22.20 5.83 9.41
N LEU A 224 -21.99 6.71 10.39
CA LEU A 224 -20.74 6.81 11.17
C LEU A 224 -20.89 6.29 12.60
N ASP A 225 -22.10 5.89 12.97
CA ASP A 225 -22.39 5.20 14.21
C ASP A 225 -22.33 3.68 14.00
N SER A 226 -21.67 2.98 14.93
CA SER A 226 -21.38 1.56 14.77
C SER A 226 -22.57 0.64 14.91
N ALA A 227 -23.57 1.01 15.71
CA ALA A 227 -24.81 0.24 15.75
C ALA A 227 -25.56 0.35 14.41
N THR A 228 -25.50 1.54 13.78
CA THR A 228 -26.19 1.83 12.53
C THR A 228 -25.60 1.08 11.33
N PHE A 229 -24.27 1.07 11.14
CA PHE A 229 -23.71 0.24 10.05
C PHE A 229 -23.76 -1.26 10.36
N ALA A 230 -23.70 -1.68 11.63
CA ALA A 230 -23.82 -3.09 11.98
C ALA A 230 -25.22 -3.66 11.68
N SER A 231 -26.27 -2.84 11.86
CA SER A 231 -27.63 -3.22 11.46
C SER A 231 -27.86 -3.12 9.95
N LYS A 232 -27.28 -2.11 9.29
CA LYS A 232 -27.44 -1.87 7.85
C LYS A 232 -26.69 -2.87 6.98
N PHE A 233 -25.48 -3.28 7.37
CA PHE A 233 -24.63 -4.13 6.55
C PHE A 233 -24.30 -5.45 7.24
N ARG A 234 -24.54 -6.54 6.52
CA ARG A 234 -24.26 -7.91 6.97
C ARG A 234 -22.79 -8.31 6.87
N VAL A 235 -21.98 -7.52 6.15
CA VAL A 235 -20.57 -7.81 5.85
C VAL A 235 -19.72 -6.62 6.25
N GLU A 236 -18.68 -6.87 7.04
CA GLU A 236 -17.79 -5.85 7.63
C GLU A 236 -17.02 -5.00 6.59
N PHE A 237 -17.02 -5.42 5.33
CA PHE A 237 -16.40 -4.71 4.20
C PHE A 237 -16.98 -3.31 3.98
N TYR A 238 -18.26 -3.14 4.35
CA TYR A 238 -18.98 -1.88 4.24
C TYR A 238 -18.83 -0.98 5.47
N TYR A 239 -18.12 -1.42 6.52
CA TYR A 239 -17.96 -0.61 7.72
C TYR A 239 -16.92 0.50 7.44
N PRO A 240 -17.34 1.78 7.50
CA PRO A 240 -16.43 2.90 7.27
C PRO A 240 -15.55 3.14 8.49
N MET A 241 -14.39 3.79 8.31
CA MET A 241 -13.46 4.29 9.34
C MET A 241 -12.80 3.26 10.27
N LEU A 242 -13.46 2.13 10.60
CA LEU A 242 -13.04 1.24 11.70
C LEU A 242 -11.65 0.65 11.51
N TRP A 243 -11.32 0.23 10.30
CA TRP A 243 -10.02 -0.35 9.97
C TRP A 243 -8.92 0.73 9.97
N GLY A 244 -9.22 1.94 9.50
CA GLY A 244 -8.34 3.10 9.62
C GLY A 244 -7.97 3.40 11.08
N TYR A 245 -8.96 3.35 11.98
CA TYR A 245 -8.74 3.63 13.40
C TYR A 245 -8.07 2.50 14.17
N GLY A 246 -8.44 1.24 13.93
CA GLY A 246 -7.88 0.12 14.68
C GLY A 246 -6.58 -0.45 14.11
N THR A 247 -6.40 -0.39 12.78
CA THR A 247 -5.28 -1.06 12.09
C THR A 247 -4.26 -0.08 11.51
N PHE A 248 -4.67 1.13 11.09
CA PHE A 248 -3.74 2.11 10.52
C PHE A 248 -3.24 3.13 11.55
N ALA A 249 -4.12 3.69 12.39
CA ALA A 249 -3.74 4.72 13.37
C ALA A 249 -2.53 4.37 14.26
N PRO A 250 -2.34 3.12 14.73
CA PRO A 250 -1.19 2.76 15.57
C PRO A 250 0.19 3.01 14.93
N ILE A 251 0.25 3.12 13.60
CA ILE A 251 1.53 3.28 12.88
C ILE A 251 1.87 4.74 12.57
N LEU A 252 0.95 5.69 12.77
CA LEU A 252 1.11 7.08 12.32
C LEU A 252 2.31 7.82 12.97
N ASN A 253 2.69 7.41 14.18
CA ASN A 253 3.88 7.95 14.84
C ASN A 253 5.19 7.40 14.25
N TYR A 254 5.17 6.29 13.50
CA TYR A 254 6.34 5.75 12.85
C TYR A 254 6.85 6.70 11.75
N THR A 255 8.16 6.74 11.54
CA THR A 255 8.76 7.49 10.43
C THR A 255 9.01 6.54 9.27
N VAL A 256 8.35 6.79 8.14
CA VAL A 256 8.36 5.91 6.95
C VAL A 256 8.82 6.68 5.72
N LYS A 257 9.30 5.96 4.71
CA LYS A 257 9.72 6.50 3.41
C LYS A 257 8.56 6.68 2.44
N GLY A 258 7.51 5.87 2.55
CA GLY A 258 6.38 5.90 1.63
C GLY A 258 5.33 4.83 1.92
N VAL A 259 4.24 4.89 1.15
CA VAL A 259 3.11 3.96 1.25
C VAL A 259 2.93 3.24 -0.09
N LEU A 260 2.77 1.92 -0.01
CA LEU A 260 2.30 1.05 -1.07
C LEU A 260 0.83 0.74 -0.80
N TYR A 261 -0.05 1.02 -1.74
CA TYR A 261 -1.49 0.83 -1.58
C TYR A 261 -2.08 -0.07 -2.67
N TYR A 262 -2.64 -1.21 -2.29
CA TYR A 262 -3.31 -2.10 -3.24
C TYR A 262 -4.70 -2.48 -2.73
N GLN A 263 -5.69 -1.75 -3.23
CA GLN A 263 -7.09 -1.84 -2.85
C GLN A 263 -7.98 -1.44 -4.03
N GLY A 264 -9.22 -1.90 -4.01
CA GLY A 264 -10.25 -1.46 -4.94
C GLY A 264 -11.30 -2.52 -5.20
N CYS A 265 -10.99 -3.82 -5.07
CA CYS A 265 -11.93 -4.85 -5.54
C CYS A 265 -13.30 -4.79 -4.84
N SER A 266 -13.36 -4.32 -3.59
CA SER A 266 -14.62 -4.13 -2.84
C SER A 266 -15.38 -2.84 -3.18
N ASN A 267 -14.76 -1.94 -3.95
CA ASN A 267 -15.32 -0.68 -4.47
C ASN A 267 -15.74 -0.81 -5.95
N VAL A 268 -15.69 -2.01 -6.54
CA VAL A 268 -16.18 -2.21 -7.91
C VAL A 268 -17.68 -1.98 -7.95
N GLY A 269 -18.11 -1.15 -8.90
CA GLY A 269 -19.49 -0.68 -9.00
C GLY A 269 -19.76 0.65 -8.30
N ASP A 270 -18.77 1.26 -7.67
CA ASP A 270 -18.90 2.62 -7.13
C ASP A 270 -19.17 3.64 -8.25
N PRO A 271 -19.96 4.69 -7.98
CA PRO A 271 -20.22 5.77 -8.93
C PRO A 271 -18.93 6.40 -9.46
N ASP A 272 -19.01 6.96 -10.68
CA ASP A 272 -17.87 7.61 -11.33
C ASP A 272 -17.25 8.69 -10.44
N ASN A 273 -15.91 8.76 -10.47
CA ASN A 273 -15.05 9.64 -9.66
C ASN A 273 -15.11 9.48 -8.12
N GLN A 274 -16.03 8.67 -7.57
CA GLN A 274 -16.14 8.49 -6.12
C GLN A 274 -14.87 7.86 -5.53
N TYR A 275 -14.39 6.77 -6.14
CA TYR A 275 -13.19 6.08 -5.69
C TYR A 275 -11.95 6.96 -5.81
N ALA A 276 -11.78 7.63 -6.96
CA ALA A 276 -10.63 8.49 -7.22
C ALA A 276 -10.52 9.62 -6.18
N THR A 277 -11.64 10.28 -5.89
CA THR A 277 -11.72 11.37 -4.90
C THR A 277 -11.40 10.87 -3.49
N ARG A 278 -11.99 9.73 -3.09
CA ARG A 278 -11.75 9.13 -1.77
C ARG A 278 -10.32 8.64 -1.60
N LEU A 279 -9.72 8.07 -2.64
CA LEU A 279 -8.32 7.66 -2.62
C LEU A 279 -7.39 8.86 -2.44
N ALA A 280 -7.68 9.97 -3.11
CA ALA A 280 -6.90 11.20 -2.96
C ALA A 280 -7.01 11.80 -1.55
N ALA A 281 -8.21 11.81 -0.99
CA ALA A 281 -8.43 12.21 0.40
C ALA A 281 -7.66 11.30 1.38
N LEU A 282 -7.66 9.99 1.15
CA LEU A 282 -6.93 9.03 1.98
C LEU A 282 -5.42 9.28 1.94
N ALA A 283 -4.86 9.49 0.74
CA ALA A 283 -3.44 9.80 0.59
C ALA A 283 -3.06 11.09 1.33
N LYS A 284 -3.89 12.14 1.24
CA LYS A 284 -3.72 13.40 1.99
C LYS A 284 -3.80 13.17 3.50
N GLN A 285 -4.80 12.44 3.98
CA GLN A 285 -4.98 12.10 5.39
C GLN A 285 -3.77 11.37 5.96
N TRP A 286 -3.20 10.40 5.22
CA TRP A 286 -2.02 9.68 5.68
C TRP A 286 -0.75 10.53 5.68
N ARG A 287 -0.59 11.44 4.70
CA ARG A 287 0.50 12.44 4.72
C ARG A 287 0.45 13.32 5.97
N GLU A 288 -0.75 13.79 6.32
CA GLU A 288 -0.98 14.56 7.55
C GLU A 288 -0.68 13.71 8.79
N GLY A 289 -1.21 12.49 8.86
CA GLY A 289 -0.99 11.57 9.98
C GLY A 289 0.48 11.22 10.21
N PHE A 290 1.25 10.96 9.15
CA PHE A 290 2.70 10.73 9.23
C PHE A 290 3.52 12.00 9.42
N ARG A 291 2.91 13.18 9.33
CA ARG A 291 3.57 14.51 9.33
C ARG A 291 4.58 14.65 8.18
N GLN A 292 4.22 14.15 7.01
CA GLN A 292 5.04 14.14 5.80
C GLN A 292 4.21 14.57 4.57
N PRO A 293 4.15 15.88 4.24
CA PRO A 293 3.26 16.39 3.19
C PRO A 293 3.55 15.83 1.79
N ASN A 294 4.80 15.44 1.52
CA ASN A 294 5.24 14.88 0.24
C ASN A 294 5.49 13.37 0.31
N LEU A 295 4.89 12.67 1.28
CA LEU A 295 5.08 11.22 1.43
C LEU A 295 4.73 10.51 0.12
N PRO A 296 5.67 9.76 -0.50
CA PRO A 296 5.41 8.95 -1.68
C PRO A 296 4.23 8.01 -1.48
N PHE A 297 3.32 8.00 -2.46
CA PHE A 297 2.13 7.15 -2.45
C PHE A 297 2.06 6.36 -3.76
N TYR A 298 2.50 5.10 -3.72
CA TYR A 298 2.47 4.21 -4.88
C TYR A 298 1.35 3.21 -4.75
N TYR A 299 0.54 3.07 -5.79
CA TYR A 299 -0.66 2.26 -5.73
C TYR A 299 -0.86 1.43 -6.99
N VAL A 300 -1.76 0.46 -6.92
CA VAL A 300 -1.86 -0.62 -7.90
C VAL A 300 -3.29 -0.72 -8.42
N GLN A 301 -3.46 -0.82 -9.75
CA GLN A 301 -4.76 -1.13 -10.34
C GLN A 301 -5.25 -2.51 -9.90
N ILE A 302 -6.56 -2.67 -9.71
CA ILE A 302 -7.12 -4.01 -9.60
C ILE A 302 -6.90 -4.78 -10.90
N THR A 303 -6.70 -6.10 -10.80
CA THR A 303 -6.56 -6.97 -11.96
C THR A 303 -7.91 -7.19 -12.64
N PRO A 304 -7.95 -7.56 -13.94
CA PRO A 304 -9.17 -8.06 -14.57
C PRO A 304 -9.81 -9.19 -13.73
N PHE A 305 -11.13 -9.21 -13.67
CA PHE A 305 -11.90 -10.25 -12.98
C PHE A 305 -13.32 -10.33 -13.54
N TRP A 306 -13.93 -11.51 -13.58
CA TRP A 306 -15.19 -11.72 -14.30
C TRP A 306 -16.40 -10.89 -13.80
N TYR A 307 -16.46 -10.51 -12.51
CA TYR A 307 -17.61 -9.80 -11.89
C TYR A 307 -19.00 -10.27 -12.39
N ASN A 308 -19.20 -11.59 -12.51
CA ASN A 308 -20.41 -12.25 -13.06
C ASN A 308 -20.77 -11.93 -14.53
N ASN A 309 -20.00 -11.11 -15.22
CA ASN A 309 -20.12 -10.85 -16.65
C ASN A 309 -18.76 -10.41 -17.22
N VAL A 310 -18.09 -11.29 -17.97
CA VAL A 310 -16.77 -10.99 -18.56
C VAL A 310 -16.80 -9.77 -19.50
N GLN A 311 -17.91 -9.53 -20.19
CA GLN A 311 -18.09 -8.41 -21.12
C GLN A 311 -18.57 -7.12 -20.44
N GLY A 312 -18.96 -7.17 -19.16
CA GLY A 312 -19.37 -5.99 -18.40
C GLY A 312 -18.21 -5.00 -18.19
N THR A 313 -18.49 -3.80 -17.70
CA THR A 313 -17.48 -2.72 -17.60
C THR A 313 -17.24 -2.24 -16.17
N VAL A 314 -17.94 -2.74 -15.15
CA VAL A 314 -17.85 -2.25 -13.76
C VAL A 314 -16.43 -2.30 -13.19
N GLY A 315 -15.66 -3.35 -13.50
CA GLY A 315 -14.25 -3.48 -13.12
C GLY A 315 -13.35 -2.52 -13.93
N ALA A 316 -13.63 -2.34 -15.22
CA ALA A 316 -12.91 -1.37 -16.06
C ALA A 316 -13.13 0.07 -15.58
N LYS A 317 -14.36 0.44 -15.22
CA LYS A 317 -14.70 1.75 -14.64
C LYS A 317 -13.95 2.00 -13.33
N LEU A 318 -13.81 1.01 -12.46
CA LEU A 318 -12.98 1.18 -11.26
C LEU A 318 -11.50 1.38 -11.62
N ARG A 319 -10.96 0.62 -12.58
CA ARG A 319 -9.57 0.77 -13.06
C ARG A 319 -9.33 2.15 -13.67
N GLU A 320 -10.33 2.69 -14.39
CA GLU A 320 -10.34 4.07 -14.89
C GLU A 320 -10.32 5.08 -13.74
N GLN A 321 -11.12 4.89 -12.69
CA GLN A 321 -11.05 5.75 -11.49
C GLN A 321 -9.68 5.67 -10.79
N GLN A 322 -9.05 4.49 -10.73
CA GLN A 322 -7.68 4.34 -10.20
C GLN A 322 -6.66 5.10 -11.07
N PHE A 323 -6.80 5.06 -12.40
CA PHE A 323 -5.98 5.83 -13.33
C PHE A 323 -6.17 7.35 -13.14
N ASN A 324 -7.42 7.81 -13.08
CA ASN A 324 -7.74 9.22 -12.92
C ASN A 324 -7.26 9.79 -11.58
N ALA A 325 -7.16 8.98 -10.53
CA ALA A 325 -6.63 9.40 -9.23
C ALA A 325 -5.18 9.93 -9.31
N GLN A 326 -4.39 9.58 -10.34
CA GLN A 326 -3.03 10.09 -10.50
C GLN A 326 -2.98 11.61 -10.61
N GLN A 327 -4.03 12.23 -11.18
CA GLN A 327 -4.14 13.68 -11.31
C GLN A 327 -4.46 14.38 -9.98
N LEU A 328 -5.02 13.64 -9.03
CA LEU A 328 -5.46 14.16 -7.73
C LEU A 328 -4.41 13.93 -6.62
N ILE A 329 -3.46 13.01 -6.84
CA ILE A 329 -2.49 12.59 -5.83
C ILE A 329 -1.09 13.01 -6.28
N PRO A 330 -0.56 14.16 -5.82
CA PRO A 330 0.83 14.52 -6.11
C PRO A 330 1.80 13.51 -5.49
N HIS A 331 3.05 13.44 -5.95
CA HIS A 331 4.06 12.48 -5.46
C HIS A 331 3.58 11.02 -5.44
N SER A 332 2.92 10.60 -6.52
CA SER A 332 2.34 9.26 -6.67
C SER A 332 2.80 8.54 -7.93
N GLY A 333 2.44 7.26 -8.00
CA GLY A 333 2.70 6.38 -9.11
C GLY A 333 1.70 5.23 -9.11
N LEU A 334 1.25 4.85 -10.30
CA LEU A 334 0.28 3.79 -10.49
C LEU A 334 0.91 2.63 -11.24
N VAL A 335 0.74 1.42 -10.71
CA VAL A 335 1.12 0.18 -11.39
C VAL A 335 -0.09 -0.41 -12.11
N CYS A 336 0.04 -0.55 -13.43
CA CYS A 336 -0.90 -1.31 -14.25
C CYS A 336 -0.73 -2.81 -14.00
N THR A 337 -1.83 -3.56 -13.97
CA THR A 337 -1.87 -5.00 -13.70
C THR A 337 -2.69 -5.78 -14.73
N ASP A 338 -3.07 -5.15 -15.84
CA ASP A 338 -3.92 -5.76 -16.88
C ASP A 338 -3.32 -7.06 -17.44
N ASP A 339 -1.99 -7.12 -17.56
CA ASP A 339 -1.24 -8.28 -18.08
C ASP A 339 -0.79 -9.30 -17.01
N LEU A 340 -1.21 -9.13 -15.75
CA LEU A 340 -0.76 -9.96 -14.62
C LEU A 340 -1.83 -10.95 -14.15
N VAL A 341 -2.47 -11.57 -15.13
CA VAL A 341 -3.46 -12.64 -14.94
C VAL A 341 -3.30 -13.69 -16.03
N TYR A 342 -3.55 -14.95 -15.69
CA TYR A 342 -3.69 -16.01 -16.68
C TYR A 342 -5.13 -16.16 -17.17
N SER A 343 -5.31 -16.69 -18.38
CA SER A 343 -6.63 -16.94 -18.97
C SER A 343 -7.54 -17.82 -18.08
N TYR A 344 -6.97 -18.75 -17.32
CA TYR A 344 -7.70 -19.63 -16.40
C TYR A 344 -8.06 -18.97 -15.06
N GLU A 345 -7.50 -17.80 -14.75
CA GLU A 345 -7.71 -17.05 -13.50
C GLU A 345 -8.94 -16.12 -13.55
N LYS A 346 -9.82 -16.25 -14.55
CA LYS A 346 -10.98 -15.34 -14.71
C LYS A 346 -11.90 -15.20 -13.50
N LYS A 347 -11.96 -16.26 -12.67
CA LYS A 347 -12.73 -16.29 -11.41
C LYS A 347 -11.83 -16.28 -10.16
N GLN A 348 -10.54 -16.00 -10.32
CA GLN A 348 -9.58 -15.85 -9.24
C GLN A 348 -9.37 -14.36 -8.96
N ILE A 349 -9.88 -13.88 -7.83
CA ILE A 349 -9.76 -12.46 -7.43
C ILE A 349 -8.36 -12.14 -6.86
N HIS A 350 -7.59 -13.19 -6.55
CA HIS A 350 -6.22 -13.15 -6.04
C HIS A 350 -5.26 -13.84 -7.02
N PRO A 351 -4.95 -13.24 -8.19
CA PRO A 351 -4.11 -13.87 -9.19
C PRO A 351 -2.67 -14.07 -8.69
N ALA A 352 -2.00 -15.10 -9.19
CA ALA A 352 -0.75 -15.59 -8.62
C ALA A 352 0.49 -14.72 -8.89
N GLN A 353 0.47 -13.90 -9.95
CA GLN A 353 1.58 -13.07 -10.42
C GLN A 353 1.87 -11.84 -9.52
N LYS A 354 2.29 -12.04 -8.26
CA LYS A 354 2.60 -10.93 -7.32
C LYS A 354 3.97 -10.29 -7.52
N GLN A 355 4.93 -11.04 -8.07
CA GLN A 355 6.30 -10.58 -8.23
C GLN A 355 6.39 -9.35 -9.13
N ALA A 356 5.81 -9.42 -10.32
CA ALA A 356 5.83 -8.30 -11.26
C ALA A 356 5.16 -7.03 -10.69
N ILE A 357 4.15 -7.16 -9.82
CA ILE A 357 3.53 -6.01 -9.15
C ILE A 357 4.54 -5.33 -8.21
N GLY A 358 5.20 -6.12 -7.36
CA GLY A 358 6.21 -5.62 -6.43
C GLY A 358 7.40 -4.96 -7.14
N GLU A 359 7.88 -5.58 -8.22
CA GLU A 359 8.98 -5.05 -9.03
C GLU A 359 8.61 -3.74 -9.74
N ARG A 360 7.38 -3.63 -10.27
CA ARG A 360 6.87 -2.37 -10.86
C ARG A 360 6.74 -1.26 -9.81
N LEU A 361 6.32 -1.58 -8.58
CA LEU A 361 6.33 -0.63 -7.46
C LEU A 361 7.76 -0.21 -7.10
N ALA A 362 8.73 -1.13 -7.16
CA ALA A 362 10.13 -0.82 -6.87
C ALA A 362 10.75 0.08 -7.94
N LEU A 363 10.39 -0.11 -9.22
CA LEU A 363 10.77 0.81 -10.31
C LEU A 363 10.22 2.22 -10.06
N GLN A 364 8.94 2.34 -9.68
CA GLN A 364 8.33 3.62 -9.31
C GLN A 364 9.09 4.29 -8.15
N ALA A 365 9.39 3.56 -7.09
CA ALA A 365 10.15 4.09 -5.96
C ALA A 365 11.58 4.50 -6.33
N LEU A 366 12.35 3.63 -6.99
CA LEU A 366 13.73 3.91 -7.39
C LEU A 366 13.82 5.15 -8.28
N HIS A 367 12.94 5.27 -9.28
CA HIS A 367 12.89 6.41 -10.18
C HIS A 367 12.46 7.69 -9.44
N LYS A 368 11.25 7.69 -8.85
CA LYS A 368 10.58 8.92 -8.36
C LYS A 368 10.98 9.33 -6.95
N THR A 369 11.45 8.41 -6.12
CA THR A 369 11.85 8.70 -4.71
C THR A 369 13.36 8.74 -4.53
N TYR A 370 14.12 7.93 -5.26
CA TYR A 370 15.59 7.83 -5.09
C TYR A 370 16.38 8.42 -6.26
N GLY A 371 15.71 9.09 -7.21
CA GLY A 371 16.36 9.81 -8.32
C GLY A 371 17.10 8.91 -9.29
N ARG A 372 16.70 7.64 -9.44
CA ARG A 372 17.25 6.72 -10.44
C ARG A 372 16.53 6.91 -11.78
N GLU A 373 16.68 8.10 -12.36
CA GLU A 373 15.89 8.55 -13.53
C GLU A 373 16.10 7.68 -14.79
N ASN A 374 17.22 6.95 -14.87
CA ASN A 374 17.49 6.00 -15.94
C ASN A 374 16.65 4.71 -15.86
N LEU A 375 15.94 4.46 -14.77
CA LEU A 375 15.01 3.34 -14.65
C LEU A 375 13.64 3.74 -15.19
N TRP A 376 13.24 3.18 -16.32
CA TRP A 376 11.90 3.34 -16.86
C TRP A 376 10.85 2.69 -15.94
N CYS A 377 9.84 3.47 -15.54
CA CYS A 377 8.83 3.03 -14.56
C CYS A 377 7.38 3.32 -14.96
N GLU A 378 7.14 4.10 -16.02
CA GLU A 378 5.81 4.52 -16.44
C GLU A 378 5.25 3.59 -17.54
N SER A 379 4.05 3.06 -17.29
CA SER A 379 3.26 2.38 -18.31
C SER A 379 2.78 3.37 -19.38
N PRO A 380 2.64 2.93 -20.65
CA PRO A 380 2.03 3.77 -21.67
C PRO A 380 0.56 4.04 -21.32
N SER A 381 0.08 5.22 -21.68
CA SER A 381 -1.30 5.65 -21.45
C SER A 381 -1.86 6.35 -22.69
N PHE A 382 -3.18 6.26 -22.87
CA PHE A 382 -3.87 6.98 -23.94
C PHE A 382 -3.60 8.49 -23.85
N ARG A 383 -3.28 9.11 -24.98
CA ARG A 383 -3.11 10.57 -25.09
C ARG A 383 -4.19 11.19 -25.96
N ASP A 384 -4.30 10.72 -27.19
CA ASP A 384 -5.26 11.23 -28.17
C ASP A 384 -5.56 10.20 -29.26
N MET A 385 -6.69 10.38 -29.93
CA MET A 385 -7.14 9.60 -31.07
C MET A 385 -7.39 10.53 -32.26
N GLU A 386 -6.94 10.10 -33.45
CA GLU A 386 -7.28 10.76 -34.70
C GLU A 386 -7.95 9.75 -35.65
N ILE A 387 -9.12 10.09 -36.17
CA ILE A 387 -9.83 9.26 -37.15
C ILE A 387 -9.51 9.74 -38.56
N LYS A 388 -9.23 8.80 -39.48
CA LYS A 388 -9.12 9.06 -40.92
C LYS A 388 -9.82 7.95 -41.70
N GLY A 389 -10.94 8.26 -42.33
CA GLY A 389 -11.76 7.24 -42.98
C GLY A 389 -12.29 6.25 -41.93
N ASP A 390 -12.03 4.96 -42.16
CA ASP A 390 -12.39 3.85 -41.26
C ASP A 390 -11.32 3.52 -40.22
N SER A 391 -10.22 4.29 -40.20
CA SER A 391 -9.03 3.98 -39.40
C SER A 391 -8.87 4.93 -38.22
N CYS A 392 -8.61 4.37 -37.03
CA CYS A 392 -8.29 5.10 -35.82
C CYS A 392 -6.78 5.07 -35.54
N PHE A 393 -6.17 6.23 -35.32
CA PHE A 393 -4.77 6.36 -34.94
C PHE A 393 -4.68 6.78 -33.47
N ILE A 394 -4.26 5.85 -32.62
CA ILE A 394 -4.12 6.04 -31.18
C ILE A 394 -2.70 6.48 -30.86
N ARG A 395 -2.55 7.60 -30.15
CA ARG A 395 -1.25 8.09 -29.68
C ARG A 395 -1.14 7.89 -28.17
N LEU A 396 0.04 7.49 -27.74
CA LEU A 396 0.31 7.11 -26.36
C LEU A 396 1.37 8.02 -25.73
N ASN A 397 1.24 8.22 -24.42
CA ASN A 397 2.34 8.72 -23.58
C ASN A 397 3.26 7.55 -23.18
N ASN A 398 4.46 7.85 -22.67
CA ASN A 398 5.36 6.88 -22.00
C ASN A 398 5.71 5.62 -22.81
N VAL A 399 5.90 5.77 -24.13
CA VAL A 399 6.38 4.68 -25.00
C VAL A 399 7.91 4.50 -24.95
N TYR A 400 8.64 5.42 -24.32
CA TYR A 400 10.11 5.46 -24.29
C TYR A 400 10.71 5.35 -25.70
N THR A 401 11.34 4.23 -26.05
CA THR A 401 11.92 4.03 -27.39
C THR A 401 10.94 3.42 -28.39
N GLY A 402 9.76 2.95 -27.94
CA GLY A 402 8.72 2.37 -28.80
C GLY A 402 7.88 1.30 -28.10
N LEU A 403 7.03 0.64 -28.88
CA LEU A 403 6.24 -0.52 -28.44
C LEU A 403 7.06 -1.81 -28.56
N SER A 404 6.78 -2.80 -27.71
CA SER A 404 7.54 -4.06 -27.67
C SER A 404 7.20 -5.04 -28.81
N SER A 405 6.14 -4.78 -29.57
CA SER A 405 5.74 -5.52 -30.77
C SER A 405 5.29 -4.53 -31.86
N MET A 406 5.28 -4.98 -33.12
CA MET A 406 4.80 -4.18 -34.25
C MET A 406 3.41 -4.61 -34.74
N THR A 407 2.96 -5.83 -34.44
CA THR A 407 1.69 -6.39 -34.93
C THR A 407 0.96 -7.14 -33.82
N ASP A 408 -0.23 -7.64 -34.15
CA ASP A 408 -1.04 -8.55 -33.33
C ASP A 408 -1.37 -7.98 -31.95
N PHE A 409 -1.65 -6.68 -31.91
CA PHE A 409 -2.13 -6.06 -30.68
C PHE A 409 -3.56 -6.52 -30.38
N GLN A 410 -3.75 -7.04 -29.17
CA GLN A 410 -5.01 -7.59 -28.68
C GLN A 410 -5.71 -6.61 -27.74
N GLY A 411 -7.03 -6.76 -27.62
CA GLY A 411 -7.83 -6.03 -26.64
C GLY A 411 -8.44 -4.72 -27.14
N PHE A 412 -8.28 -4.38 -28.42
CA PHE A 412 -8.93 -3.21 -29.03
C PHE A 412 -10.32 -3.52 -29.55
N GLU A 413 -11.22 -2.58 -29.33
CA GLU A 413 -12.57 -2.57 -29.90
C GLU A 413 -12.92 -1.19 -30.41
N VAL A 414 -13.73 -1.13 -31.47
CA VAL A 414 -14.14 0.10 -32.15
C VAL A 414 -15.67 0.13 -32.21
N ALA A 415 -16.27 1.30 -32.01
CA ALA A 415 -17.70 1.51 -32.18
C ALA A 415 -17.99 2.64 -33.17
N GLY A 416 -19.11 2.50 -33.89
CA GLY A 416 -19.71 3.55 -34.70
C GLY A 416 -20.70 4.39 -33.91
N ALA A 417 -21.50 5.19 -34.61
CA ALA A 417 -22.53 6.04 -34.00
C ALA A 417 -23.66 5.24 -33.29
N ASP A 418 -23.80 3.96 -33.61
CA ASP A 418 -24.70 3.00 -32.96
C ASP A 418 -24.25 2.58 -31.56
N LYS A 419 -23.01 2.92 -31.17
CA LYS A 419 -22.39 2.63 -29.87
C LYS A 419 -22.17 1.15 -29.60
N VAL A 420 -22.19 0.31 -30.64
CA VAL A 420 -21.90 -1.12 -30.53
C VAL A 420 -20.40 -1.31 -30.77
N PHE A 421 -19.71 -1.93 -29.81
CA PHE A 421 -18.28 -2.20 -29.91
C PHE A 421 -18.02 -3.53 -30.61
N HIS A 422 -17.20 -3.49 -31.65
CA HIS A 422 -16.74 -4.63 -32.42
C HIS A 422 -15.23 -4.83 -32.22
N PRO A 423 -14.72 -6.07 -32.23
CA PRO A 423 -13.29 -6.34 -32.23
C PRO A 423 -12.56 -5.58 -33.34
N ALA A 424 -11.31 -5.19 -33.06
CA ALA A 424 -10.48 -4.47 -34.01
C ALA A 424 -9.09 -5.10 -34.13
N VAL A 425 -8.56 -5.07 -35.36
CA VAL A 425 -7.16 -5.38 -35.64
C VAL A 425 -6.34 -4.15 -35.28
N ALA A 426 -5.25 -4.35 -34.54
CA ALA A 426 -4.36 -3.27 -34.15
C ALA A 426 -2.89 -3.61 -34.39
N MET A 427 -2.13 -2.61 -34.84
CA MET A 427 -0.71 -2.73 -35.17
C MET A 427 0.03 -1.42 -34.91
N SER A 428 1.34 -1.50 -34.70
CA SER A 428 2.21 -0.33 -34.69
C SER A 428 2.18 0.33 -36.05
N ALA A 429 2.13 1.66 -36.03
CA ALA A 429 2.29 2.49 -37.20
C ALA A 429 3.13 3.72 -36.84
N ARG A 430 3.59 4.44 -37.85
CA ARG A 430 4.25 5.74 -37.68
C ARG A 430 3.46 6.81 -38.39
N LYS A 431 3.20 7.92 -37.69
CA LYS A 431 2.56 9.10 -38.28
C LYS A 431 3.39 10.32 -37.98
N LYS A 432 3.86 10.99 -39.03
CA LYS A 432 4.82 12.12 -38.94
C LYS A 432 6.05 11.76 -38.09
N GLY A 433 6.59 10.55 -38.28
CA GLY A 433 7.75 10.02 -37.56
C GLY A 433 7.50 9.57 -36.11
N LYS A 434 6.30 9.79 -35.57
CA LYS A 434 5.95 9.40 -34.19
C LYS A 434 5.23 8.05 -34.16
N GLU A 435 5.57 7.25 -33.15
CA GLU A 435 4.91 5.97 -32.84
C GLU A 435 3.41 6.19 -32.58
N THR A 436 2.56 5.36 -33.19
CA THR A 436 1.11 5.35 -33.00
C THR A 436 0.59 3.92 -33.19
N ILE A 437 -0.61 3.63 -32.68
CA ILE A 437 -1.29 2.37 -32.96
C ILE A 437 -2.38 2.64 -33.99
N LEU A 438 -2.33 1.95 -35.12
CA LEU A 438 -3.42 1.88 -36.08
C LEU A 438 -4.43 0.84 -35.60
N VAL A 439 -5.70 1.21 -35.51
CA VAL A 439 -6.81 0.36 -35.09
C VAL A 439 -7.90 0.42 -36.16
N ILE A 440 -8.30 -0.74 -36.68
CA ILE A 440 -9.30 -0.89 -37.74
C ILE A 440 -10.25 -2.02 -37.37
N SER A 441 -11.56 -1.83 -37.58
CA SER A 441 -12.56 -2.89 -37.49
C SER A 441 -13.25 -3.07 -38.84
N GLU A 442 -13.33 -4.30 -39.33
CA GLU A 442 -14.03 -4.59 -40.59
C GLU A 442 -15.52 -4.25 -40.52
N GLU A 443 -16.10 -4.38 -39.33
CA GLU A 443 -17.52 -4.16 -39.03
C GLU A 443 -17.87 -2.67 -38.85
N VAL A 444 -16.89 -1.79 -38.61
CA VAL A 444 -17.12 -0.37 -38.35
C VAL A 444 -16.45 0.52 -39.39
N LYS A 445 -17.24 1.01 -40.36
CA LYS A 445 -16.75 1.89 -41.45
C LYS A 445 -16.63 3.37 -41.08
N ALA A 446 -17.37 3.80 -40.06
CA ALA A 446 -17.37 5.18 -39.57
C ALA A 446 -17.14 5.19 -38.05
N PRO A 447 -15.89 4.98 -37.60
CA PRO A 447 -15.60 4.86 -36.18
C PRO A 447 -15.78 6.19 -35.46
N VAL A 448 -16.30 6.14 -34.23
CA VAL A 448 -16.43 7.31 -33.35
C VAL A 448 -15.80 7.07 -31.98
N ALA A 449 -15.59 5.82 -31.58
CA ALA A 449 -14.98 5.46 -30.30
C ALA A 449 -14.08 4.23 -30.38
N VAL A 450 -13.07 4.20 -29.52
CA VAL A 450 -12.15 3.06 -29.31
C VAL A 450 -12.06 2.73 -27.83
N ARG A 451 -12.02 1.44 -27.52
CA ARG A 451 -11.71 0.89 -26.19
C ARG A 451 -10.49 -0.03 -26.28
N TYR A 452 -9.67 -0.05 -25.23
CA TYR A 452 -8.58 -1.00 -25.05
C TYR A 452 -8.72 -1.66 -23.67
N ALA A 453 -8.87 -2.98 -23.64
CA ALA A 453 -9.04 -3.79 -22.43
C ALA A 453 -10.10 -3.26 -21.44
N PHE A 454 -11.11 -2.52 -21.95
CA PHE A 454 -12.12 -1.83 -21.14
C PHE A 454 -13.31 -2.74 -20.81
N LYS A 455 -13.02 -3.88 -20.18
CA LYS A 455 -14.00 -4.88 -19.74
C LYS A 455 -13.71 -5.36 -18.32
N ASN A 456 -14.62 -6.13 -17.74
CA ASN A 456 -14.43 -6.84 -16.49
C ASN A 456 -13.31 -7.86 -16.65
N TRP A 457 -13.39 -8.68 -17.71
CA TRP A 457 -12.37 -9.65 -18.07
C TRP A 457 -11.99 -9.55 -19.55
N GLY A 458 -10.70 -9.70 -19.81
CA GLY A 458 -10.06 -9.40 -21.08
C GLY A 458 -8.92 -8.43 -20.82
N TYR A 459 -7.76 -8.76 -21.38
CA TYR A 459 -6.53 -8.01 -21.21
C TYR A 459 -5.88 -7.82 -22.58
N GLY A 460 -5.09 -6.77 -22.70
CA GLY A 460 -4.31 -6.52 -23.91
C GLY A 460 -2.85 -6.94 -23.76
N ASN A 461 -2.12 -6.92 -24.87
CA ASN A 461 -0.70 -7.30 -24.94
C ASN A 461 0.24 -6.14 -25.31
N VAL A 462 -0.29 -4.91 -25.40
CA VAL A 462 0.53 -3.73 -25.76
C VAL A 462 1.43 -3.36 -24.58
N LYS A 463 2.74 -3.32 -24.82
CA LYS A 463 3.74 -2.88 -23.85
C LYS A 463 4.71 -1.89 -24.48
N ASN A 464 5.27 -0.98 -23.68
CA ASN A 464 6.38 -0.15 -24.11
C ASN A 464 7.71 -0.93 -24.08
N SER A 465 8.81 -0.28 -24.44
CA SER A 465 10.17 -0.85 -24.43
C SER A 465 10.70 -1.23 -23.04
N ALA A 466 10.01 -0.85 -21.96
CA ALA A 466 10.29 -1.29 -20.59
C ALA A 466 9.48 -2.54 -20.19
N PHE A 467 8.75 -3.16 -21.14
CA PHE A 467 7.80 -4.25 -20.90
C PHE A 467 6.66 -3.89 -19.91
N LEU A 468 6.34 -2.60 -19.77
CA LEU A 468 5.21 -2.14 -18.96
C LEU A 468 3.94 -2.05 -19.83
N PRO A 469 2.80 -2.60 -19.36
CA PRO A 469 1.57 -2.71 -20.15
C PRO A 469 0.86 -1.37 -20.32
N LEU A 470 0.21 -1.18 -21.46
CA LEU A 470 -0.71 -0.07 -21.71
C LEU A 470 -1.86 -0.12 -20.70
N PHE A 471 -2.16 1.02 -20.09
CA PHE A 471 -3.35 1.16 -19.25
C PHE A 471 -4.63 0.94 -20.07
N PRO A 472 -5.62 0.19 -19.54
CA PRO A 472 -6.95 0.14 -20.12
C PRO A 472 -7.54 1.54 -20.28
N PHE A 473 -8.20 1.81 -21.40
CA PHE A 473 -8.82 3.11 -21.68
C PHE A 473 -10.05 2.99 -22.56
N ARG A 474 -10.84 4.07 -22.59
CA ARG A 474 -11.91 4.31 -23.55
C ARG A 474 -11.84 5.74 -24.08
N THR A 475 -12.36 5.99 -25.28
CA THR A 475 -12.49 7.34 -25.83
C THR A 475 -13.92 7.87 -25.77
N ASP A 476 -14.89 7.03 -25.39
CA ASP A 476 -16.27 7.40 -25.17
C ASP A 476 -16.56 7.80 -23.71
N ASN A 477 -17.70 8.44 -23.50
CA ASN A 477 -18.27 8.75 -22.18
C ASN A 477 -19.61 8.04 -21.96
N TRP A 478 -19.83 6.91 -22.64
CA TRP A 478 -21.10 6.18 -22.61
C TRP A 478 -21.21 5.27 -21.39
N GLU A 479 -22.43 4.79 -21.11
CA GLU A 479 -22.69 3.89 -19.99
C GLU A 479 -22.08 2.49 -20.17
#